data_AF-A0A5P5ZPY4-F1
#
_entry.id   AF-A0A5P5ZPY4-F1
#
_cell.length_a   1.000
_cell.length_b   1.000
_cell.length_c   1.000
_cell.angle_alpha   90.00
_cell.angle_beta   90.00
_cell.angle_gamma   90.00
#
_symmetry.space_group_name_H-M   'P 1'
#
loop_
_entity.id
_entity.type
_entity.pdbx_description
1 polymer ?
#
loop_
_entity_poly.entity_id
_entity_poly.type
_entity_poly.pdbx_seq_one_letter_code
_entity_poly.pdbx_strand_id
1 'polypeptide(L)'
;MYTKKQFKLLKDFADKNDALFDLGITTTDSFTGEIGEFIACQHFKLTKTGRSHKAVDGVAVNGERYQIKSKVISTSNFSHTISNLQPDLFDKLVVVYFDTHYKLLRMLVIPVSKIPGDVFKITKSNISKFESIDSVKIPLKYQKAITDFAKSFTALQINGIIRSRRIVGDIGEFYACKELGLIICENQAEKGIDARHPNGFTFEVKTRRVYDSDRRISEERRLNNLVGKTADYLIVVTLDRCFECSGMWLIPMKNIANSKSANLKIVNSTPGVKNIIPSKISWLQTGEHLKDFDTDLRERQPSKTTAGKKKIPIKQNEAFRPHKPVAEIKITIIQQIIIAVVIIAFVYLVAFKM
;
A
#
# COMPACT_ATOMS: atom_id res chain seq x y z
N MET A 1 -19.64 7.45 5.37
CA MET A 1 -19.03 7.14 6.70
C MET A 1 -18.76 5.65 7.00
N TYR A 2 -17.65 5.32 7.70
CA TYR A 2 -17.29 3.95 8.14
C TYR A 2 -18.19 3.40 9.25
N THR A 3 -18.29 2.07 9.37
CA THR A 3 -18.97 1.43 10.51
C THR A 3 -18.07 1.41 11.75
N LYS A 4 -18.66 1.29 12.95
CA LYS A 4 -17.92 1.13 14.21
C LYS A 4 -16.88 0.00 14.14
N LYS A 5 -17.23 -1.11 13.47
CA LYS A 5 -16.31 -2.24 13.24
C LYS A 5 -15.09 -1.81 12.44
N GLN A 6 -15.29 -1.08 11.34
CA GLN A 6 -14.20 -0.67 10.48
C GLN A 6 -13.30 0.38 11.15
N PHE A 7 -13.86 1.31 11.94
CA PHE A 7 -13.05 2.23 12.75
C PHE A 7 -12.16 1.49 13.75
N LYS A 8 -12.69 0.46 14.43
CA LYS A 8 -11.89 -0.38 15.33
C LYS A 8 -10.72 -1.05 14.60
N LEU A 9 -10.92 -1.51 13.37
CA LEU A 9 -9.86 -2.12 12.56
C LEU A 9 -8.78 -1.10 12.15
N LEU A 10 -9.18 0.11 11.75
CA LEU A 10 -8.23 1.19 11.42
C LEU A 10 -7.40 1.60 12.65
N LYS A 11 -8.05 1.72 13.81
CA LYS A 11 -7.35 2.02 15.07
C LYS A 11 -6.39 0.91 15.47
N ASP A 12 -6.80 -0.36 15.41
CA ASP A 12 -5.91 -1.50 15.71
C ASP A 12 -4.70 -1.51 14.77
N PHE A 13 -4.92 -1.29 13.46
CA PHE A 13 -3.84 -1.16 12.49
C PHE A 13 -2.88 0.00 12.84
N ALA A 14 -3.41 1.17 13.20
CA ALA A 14 -2.60 2.31 13.62
C ALA A 14 -1.76 1.99 14.86
N ASP A 15 -2.34 1.30 15.84
CA ASP A 15 -1.66 0.87 17.07
C ASP A 15 -0.54 -0.14 16.78
N LYS A 16 -0.75 -1.10 15.86
CA LYS A 16 0.32 -2.03 15.46
C LYS A 16 1.41 -1.35 14.64
N ASN A 17 1.07 -0.36 13.82
CA ASN A 17 2.05 0.44 13.10
C ASN A 17 2.94 1.24 14.06
N ASP A 18 2.35 1.86 15.10
CA ASP A 18 3.14 2.59 16.09
C ASP A 18 4.06 1.67 16.88
N ALA A 19 3.61 0.46 17.25
CA ALA A 19 4.47 -0.53 17.87
C ALA A 19 5.70 -0.90 17.00
N LEU A 20 5.57 -0.95 15.66
CA LEU A 20 6.72 -1.19 14.79
C LEU A 20 7.74 -0.04 14.86
N PHE A 21 7.26 1.20 14.93
CA PHE A 21 8.15 2.35 15.03
C PHE A 21 8.82 2.48 16.38
N ASP A 22 8.09 2.24 17.47
CA ASP A 22 8.65 2.31 18.83
C ASP A 22 9.80 1.29 18.99
N LEU A 23 9.75 0.21 18.22
CA LEU A 23 10.78 -0.81 18.11
C LEU A 23 11.89 -0.49 17.09
N GLY A 24 11.83 0.64 16.40
CA GLY A 24 12.78 1.05 15.36
C GLY A 24 12.72 0.23 14.08
N ILE A 25 11.64 -0.53 13.85
CA ILE A 25 11.48 -1.37 12.65
C ILE A 25 11.09 -0.50 11.44
N THR A 26 10.19 0.46 11.64
CA THR A 26 9.72 1.37 10.59
C THR A 26 9.94 2.82 11.01
N THR A 27 10.02 3.72 10.03
CA THR A 27 10.08 5.18 10.21
C THR A 27 9.06 5.92 9.33
N THR A 28 8.48 5.23 8.34
CA THR A 28 7.44 5.72 7.42
C THR A 28 6.27 4.73 7.32
N ASP A 29 5.33 5.01 6.40
CA ASP A 29 4.29 4.05 6.01
C ASP A 29 4.72 3.15 4.82
N SER A 30 6.03 3.05 4.54
CA SER A 30 6.61 2.18 3.50
C SER A 30 7.00 0.81 4.05
N PHE A 31 6.03 0.12 4.66
CA PHE A 31 6.27 -1.02 5.56
C PHE A 31 7.11 -2.14 4.96
N THR A 32 6.83 -2.54 3.72
CA THR A 32 7.51 -3.69 3.12
C THR A 32 9.02 -3.46 2.95
N GLY A 33 9.41 -2.25 2.54
CA GLY A 33 10.82 -1.89 2.43
C GLY A 33 11.48 -1.86 3.80
N GLU A 34 10.90 -1.12 4.74
CA GLU A 34 11.51 -0.90 6.05
C GLU A 34 11.59 -2.18 6.92
N ILE A 35 10.58 -3.05 6.85
CA ILE A 35 10.63 -4.37 7.53
C ILE A 35 11.76 -5.22 6.93
N GLY A 36 11.93 -5.22 5.60
CA GLY A 36 13.02 -5.95 4.96
C GLY A 36 14.40 -5.37 5.24
N GLU A 37 14.54 -4.05 5.24
CA GLU A 37 15.74 -3.36 5.70
C GLU A 37 16.10 -3.75 7.13
N PHE A 38 15.14 -3.70 8.06
CA PHE A 38 15.35 -4.07 9.45
C PHE A 38 15.85 -5.51 9.59
N ILE A 39 15.19 -6.46 8.92
CA ILE A 39 15.56 -7.88 8.99
C ILE A 39 16.96 -8.13 8.41
N ALA A 40 17.27 -7.55 7.25
CA ALA A 40 18.58 -7.67 6.63
C ALA A 40 19.67 -7.03 7.50
N CYS A 41 19.42 -5.84 8.07
CA CYS A 41 20.37 -5.19 8.97
C CYS A 41 20.67 -6.03 10.21
N GLN A 42 19.65 -6.66 10.81
CA GLN A 42 19.85 -7.56 11.96
C GLN A 42 20.66 -8.80 11.57
N HIS A 43 20.40 -9.38 10.41
CA HIS A 43 21.09 -10.58 9.95
C HIS A 43 22.58 -10.31 9.62
N PHE A 44 22.84 -9.28 8.83
CA PHE A 44 24.19 -8.94 8.35
C PHE A 44 24.94 -8.01 9.31
N LYS A 45 24.34 -7.66 10.47
CA LYS A 45 24.90 -6.71 11.46
C LYS A 45 25.27 -5.36 10.83
N LEU A 46 24.37 -4.83 10.00
CA LEU A 46 24.58 -3.57 9.30
C LEU A 46 24.23 -2.38 10.18
N THR A 47 25.02 -1.33 10.09
CA THR A 47 24.63 0.00 10.55
C THR A 47 23.71 0.62 9.50
N LYS A 48 22.45 0.88 9.88
CA LYS A 48 21.45 1.47 8.99
C LYS A 48 21.86 2.89 8.61
N THR A 49 21.79 3.24 7.34
CA THR A 49 22.07 4.60 6.87
C THR A 49 20.84 5.51 7.05
N GLY A 50 21.09 6.82 7.18
CA GLY A 50 20.01 7.82 7.19
C GLY A 50 19.40 8.01 5.80
N ARG A 51 18.15 8.49 5.73
CA ARG A 51 17.37 8.67 4.47
C ARG A 51 18.07 9.43 3.35
N SER A 52 19.06 10.27 3.66
CA SER A 52 19.80 11.08 2.69
C SER A 52 20.88 10.30 1.92
N HIS A 53 21.24 9.09 2.37
CA HIS A 53 22.24 8.27 1.69
C HIS A 53 21.60 7.58 0.49
N LYS A 54 21.95 8.06 -0.71
CA LYS A 54 21.41 7.50 -1.96
C LYS A 54 21.86 6.04 -2.11
N ALA A 55 20.90 5.17 -2.41
CA ALA A 55 21.09 3.77 -2.80
C ALA A 55 21.84 2.84 -1.83
N VAL A 56 22.25 3.32 -0.65
CA VAL A 56 22.83 2.50 0.42
C VAL A 56 21.88 2.51 1.59
N ASP A 57 21.38 1.34 1.98
CA ASP A 57 20.42 1.15 3.07
C ASP A 57 21.09 0.67 4.36
N GLY A 58 22.30 0.09 4.26
CA GLY A 58 23.12 -0.29 5.42
C GLY A 58 24.59 -0.52 5.06
N VAL A 59 25.46 -0.42 6.06
CA VAL A 59 26.91 -0.61 5.92
C VAL A 59 27.39 -1.63 6.96
N ALA A 60 28.12 -2.64 6.51
CA ALA A 60 28.73 -3.65 7.38
C ALA A 60 29.98 -3.10 8.09
N VAL A 61 30.43 -3.78 9.15
CA VAL A 61 31.60 -3.36 9.94
C VAL A 61 32.89 -3.28 9.11
N ASN A 62 33.00 -4.10 8.06
CA ASN A 62 34.12 -4.10 7.12
C ASN A 62 34.01 -3.00 6.03
N GLY A 63 32.99 -2.13 6.09
CA GLY A 63 32.76 -1.06 5.12
C GLY A 63 31.94 -1.46 3.89
N GLU A 64 31.55 -2.73 3.72
CA GLU A 64 30.71 -3.14 2.60
C GLU A 64 29.33 -2.46 2.67
N ARG A 65 28.91 -1.87 1.55
CA ARG A 65 27.67 -1.11 1.40
C ARG A 65 26.58 -1.98 0.79
N TYR A 66 25.41 -1.96 1.40
CA TYR A 66 24.29 -2.80 1.02
C TYR A 66 23.13 -1.93 0.53
N GLN A 67 22.59 -2.27 -0.64
CA GLN A 67 21.25 -1.85 -1.04
C GLN A 67 20.26 -2.97 -0.70
N ILE A 68 19.13 -2.65 -0.10
CA ILE A 68 18.12 -3.59 0.32
C ILE A 68 16.81 -3.28 -0.41
N LYS A 69 16.24 -4.30 -1.07
CA LYS A 69 14.93 -4.25 -1.68
C LYS A 69 14.06 -5.35 -1.12
N SER A 70 12.75 -5.12 -1.06
CA SER A 70 11.86 -6.06 -0.41
C SER A 70 10.55 -6.23 -1.15
N LYS A 71 10.00 -7.44 -1.11
CA LYS A 71 8.78 -7.78 -1.84
C LYS A 71 7.95 -8.82 -1.07
N VAL A 72 6.65 -8.57 -0.98
CA VAL A 72 5.67 -9.56 -0.54
C VAL A 72 5.21 -10.34 -1.77
N ILE A 73 5.23 -11.67 -1.70
CA ILE A 73 4.77 -12.57 -2.76
C ILE A 73 3.68 -13.50 -2.21
N SER A 74 2.64 -13.74 -3.01
CA SER A 74 1.52 -14.65 -2.69
C SER A 74 1.69 -16.05 -3.27
N THR A 75 2.67 -16.23 -4.15
CA THR A 75 3.06 -17.52 -4.76
C THR A 75 4.56 -17.70 -4.59
N SER A 76 5.08 -18.91 -4.81
CA SER A 76 6.51 -19.21 -4.86
C SER A 76 7.24 -18.58 -6.07
N ASN A 77 6.68 -17.52 -6.65
CA ASN A 77 7.28 -16.77 -7.75
C ASN A 77 8.15 -15.62 -7.20
N PHE A 78 9.45 -15.86 -7.16
CA PHE A 78 10.46 -14.89 -6.74
C PHE A 78 10.87 -13.90 -7.86
N SER A 79 10.20 -13.93 -9.01
CA SER A 79 10.56 -13.02 -10.11
C SER A 79 10.36 -11.55 -9.73
N HIS A 80 11.37 -10.73 -10.00
CA HIS A 80 11.38 -9.33 -9.58
C HIS A 80 12.23 -8.52 -10.56
N THR A 81 11.63 -7.50 -11.16
CA THR A 81 12.38 -6.46 -11.87
C THR A 81 12.59 -5.31 -10.90
N ILE A 82 13.85 -4.97 -10.65
CA ILE A 82 14.26 -3.90 -9.78
C ILE A 82 14.85 -2.82 -10.69
N SER A 83 14.33 -1.59 -10.58
CA SER A 83 14.75 -0.46 -11.39
C SER A 83 15.29 0.67 -10.53
N ASN A 84 15.91 1.66 -11.17
CA ASN A 84 16.58 2.80 -10.53
C ASN A 84 17.69 2.38 -9.55
N LEU A 85 18.39 1.28 -9.86
CA LEU A 85 19.61 0.91 -9.17
C LEU A 85 20.73 1.89 -9.54
N GLN A 86 21.65 2.10 -8.60
CA GLN A 86 22.86 2.88 -8.81
C GLN A 86 24.04 1.99 -8.39
N PRO A 87 24.46 1.03 -9.24
CA PRO A 87 25.44 0.01 -8.87
C PRO A 87 26.74 0.58 -8.31
N ASP A 88 27.17 1.76 -8.75
CA ASP A 88 28.40 2.40 -8.26
C ASP A 88 28.35 2.79 -6.76
N LEU A 89 27.15 2.86 -6.16
CA LEU A 89 26.97 3.31 -4.79
C LEU A 89 26.95 2.18 -3.75
N PHE A 90 26.84 0.91 -4.16
CA PHE A 90 26.74 -0.22 -3.24
C PHE A 90 27.52 -1.44 -3.74
N ASP A 91 27.88 -2.32 -2.83
CA ASP A 91 28.71 -3.50 -3.13
C ASP A 91 27.84 -4.76 -3.25
N LYS A 92 26.72 -4.83 -2.51
CA LYS A 92 25.76 -5.93 -2.55
C LYS A 92 24.32 -5.43 -2.61
N LEU A 93 23.51 -6.07 -3.44
CA LEU A 93 22.05 -5.96 -3.43
C LEU A 93 21.47 -7.14 -2.67
N VAL A 94 20.70 -6.86 -1.62
CA VAL A 94 19.92 -7.86 -0.89
C VAL A 94 18.44 -7.72 -1.27
N VAL A 95 17.83 -8.83 -1.69
CA VAL A 95 16.40 -8.86 -2.02
C VAL A 95 15.66 -9.77 -1.04
N VAL A 96 14.84 -9.16 -0.20
CA VAL A 96 14.08 -9.82 0.86
C VAL A 96 12.67 -10.16 0.38
N TYR A 97 12.34 -11.45 0.37
CA TYR A 97 11.03 -11.96 0.00
C TYR A 97 10.24 -12.38 1.23
N PHE A 98 9.02 -11.89 1.31
CA PHE A 98 8.07 -12.19 2.37
C PHE A 98 6.82 -12.87 1.83
N ASP A 99 6.15 -13.65 2.68
CA ASP A 99 4.75 -13.97 2.45
C ASP A 99 3.83 -12.78 2.83
N THR A 100 2.52 -12.98 2.70
CA THR A 100 1.52 -11.96 3.06
C THR A 100 1.51 -11.59 4.54
N HIS A 101 2.07 -12.44 5.41
CA HIS A 101 2.19 -12.26 6.85
C HIS A 101 3.54 -11.68 7.29
N TYR A 102 4.36 -11.21 6.35
CA TYR A 102 5.73 -10.73 6.61
C TYR A 102 6.66 -11.81 7.20
N LYS A 103 6.34 -13.10 7.02
CA LYS A 103 7.28 -14.18 7.29
C LYS A 103 8.33 -14.20 6.19
N LEU A 104 9.59 -14.25 6.58
CA LEU A 104 10.69 -14.40 5.62
C LEU A 104 10.52 -15.71 4.85
N LEU A 105 10.52 -15.59 3.52
CA LEU A 105 10.60 -16.73 2.61
C LEU A 105 12.04 -16.96 2.15
N ARG A 106 12.74 -15.86 1.81
CA ARG A 106 14.09 -15.89 1.26
C ARG A 106 14.73 -14.51 1.27
N MET A 107 16.03 -14.41 1.55
CA MET A 107 16.87 -13.28 1.14
C MET A 107 17.85 -13.74 0.07
N LEU A 108 17.89 -13.04 -1.05
CA LEU A 108 18.91 -13.24 -2.08
C LEU A 108 20.02 -12.21 -1.90
N VAL A 109 21.27 -12.65 -1.90
CA VAL A 109 22.45 -11.77 -1.86
C VAL A 109 23.09 -11.77 -3.25
N ILE A 110 23.10 -10.61 -3.89
CA ILE A 110 23.56 -10.42 -5.26
C ILE A 110 24.76 -9.45 -5.24
N PRO A 111 25.98 -9.91 -5.57
CA PRO A 111 27.12 -9.02 -5.72
C PRO A 111 26.88 -8.00 -6.84
N VAL A 112 27.35 -6.76 -6.65
CA VAL A 112 27.20 -5.69 -7.66
C VAL A 112 27.79 -6.08 -9.02
N SER A 113 28.85 -6.89 -9.05
CA SER A 113 29.46 -7.42 -10.28
C SER A 113 28.52 -8.28 -11.15
N LYS A 114 27.35 -8.67 -10.62
CA LYS A 114 26.31 -9.42 -11.35
C LYS A 114 25.14 -8.53 -11.80
N ILE A 115 25.19 -7.24 -11.51
CA ILE A 115 24.15 -6.26 -11.84
C ILE A 115 24.60 -5.48 -13.08
N PRO A 116 23.92 -5.62 -14.23
CA PRO A 116 24.39 -5.07 -15.50
C PRO A 116 24.12 -3.56 -15.67
N GLY A 117 23.35 -2.94 -14.77
CA GLY A 117 22.98 -1.53 -14.88
C GLY A 117 21.93 -1.11 -13.86
N ASP A 118 21.18 -0.07 -14.19
CA ASP A 118 20.14 0.53 -13.35
C ASP A 118 18.87 -0.34 -13.22
N VAL A 119 18.73 -1.34 -14.09
CA VAL A 119 17.66 -2.34 -14.07
C VAL A 119 18.24 -3.74 -13.94
N PHE A 120 17.76 -4.49 -12.95
CA PHE A 120 18.10 -5.88 -12.73
C PHE A 120 16.86 -6.76 -12.64
N LYS A 121 16.87 -7.89 -13.34
CA LYS A 121 15.74 -8.83 -13.37
C LYS A 121 16.14 -10.15 -12.74
N ILE A 122 15.49 -10.45 -11.62
CA ILE A 122 15.53 -11.77 -10.98
C ILE A 122 14.48 -12.64 -11.67
N THR A 123 14.91 -13.78 -12.19
CA THR A 123 14.10 -14.75 -12.94
C THR A 123 14.30 -16.15 -12.34
N LYS A 124 13.43 -17.09 -12.72
CA LYS A 124 13.61 -18.50 -12.38
C LYS A 124 14.96 -19.07 -12.85
N SER A 125 15.51 -18.54 -13.95
CA SER A 125 16.75 -19.05 -14.56
C SER A 125 18.04 -18.51 -13.93
N ASN A 126 17.97 -17.41 -13.18
CA ASN A 126 19.16 -16.84 -12.53
C ASN A 126 19.12 -16.88 -10.99
N ILE A 127 17.96 -17.08 -10.38
CA ILE A 127 17.82 -17.02 -8.92
C ILE A 127 18.71 -18.01 -8.17
N SER A 128 18.92 -19.22 -8.72
CA SER A 128 19.78 -20.25 -8.12
C SER A 128 21.27 -19.93 -8.18
N LYS A 129 21.67 -18.89 -8.92
CA LYS A 129 23.06 -18.46 -9.05
C LYS A 129 23.52 -17.57 -7.89
N PHE A 130 22.60 -17.19 -7.00
CA PHE A 130 22.84 -16.25 -5.91
C PHE A 130 22.71 -16.96 -4.57
N GLU A 131 23.46 -16.47 -3.58
CA GLU A 131 23.33 -16.94 -2.21
C GLU A 131 21.91 -16.70 -1.69
N SER A 132 21.37 -17.69 -1.00
CA SER A 132 20.00 -17.70 -0.48
C SER A 132 20.00 -17.96 1.01
N ILE A 133 19.33 -17.09 1.75
CA ILE A 133 19.12 -17.22 3.19
C ILE A 133 17.62 -17.40 3.43
N ASP A 134 17.22 -18.62 3.83
CA ASP A 134 15.81 -18.97 4.01
C ASP A 134 15.35 -18.82 5.47
N SER A 135 16.26 -18.52 6.40
CA SER A 135 15.92 -18.27 7.81
C SER A 135 16.83 -17.22 8.46
N VAL A 136 16.25 -16.39 9.33
CA VAL A 136 16.97 -15.39 10.12
C VAL A 136 16.51 -15.48 11.57
N LYS A 137 17.47 -15.47 12.50
CA LYS A 137 17.17 -15.36 13.93
C LYS A 137 16.93 -13.89 14.26
N ILE A 138 15.69 -13.56 14.61
CA ILE A 138 15.27 -12.23 15.07
C ILE A 138 14.74 -12.39 16.50
N PRO A 139 15.02 -11.48 17.44
CA PRO A 139 14.39 -11.48 18.76
C PRO A 139 12.86 -11.58 18.70
N LEU A 140 12.28 -12.39 19.60
CA LEU A 140 10.84 -12.70 19.62
C LEU A 140 9.96 -11.45 19.67
N LYS A 141 10.41 -10.40 20.38
CA LYS A 141 9.69 -9.12 20.47
C LYS A 141 9.42 -8.50 19.10
N TYR A 142 10.40 -8.52 18.19
CA TYR A 142 10.26 -7.96 16.85
C TYR A 142 9.41 -8.87 15.96
N GLN A 143 9.60 -10.19 16.06
CA GLN A 143 8.79 -11.16 15.31
C GLN A 143 7.30 -11.02 15.65
N LYS A 144 6.98 -10.89 16.95
CA LYS A 144 5.61 -10.69 17.43
C LYS A 144 5.03 -9.39 16.88
N ALA A 145 5.77 -8.28 16.95
CA ALA A 145 5.29 -7.00 16.47
C ALA A 145 5.00 -7.01 14.95
N ILE A 146 5.91 -7.58 14.14
CA ILE A 146 5.72 -7.74 12.70
C ILE A 146 4.51 -8.62 12.40
N THR A 147 4.33 -9.72 13.14
CA THR A 147 3.19 -10.63 12.99
C THR A 147 1.87 -9.96 13.34
N ASP A 148 1.81 -9.23 14.45
CA ASP A 148 0.60 -8.51 14.89
C ASP A 148 0.24 -7.41 13.88
N PHE A 149 1.24 -6.68 13.37
CA PHE A 149 1.05 -5.74 12.26
C PHE A 149 0.48 -6.42 11.03
N ALA A 150 1.05 -7.54 10.59
CA ALA A 150 0.59 -8.26 9.43
C ALA A 150 -0.87 -8.74 9.56
N LYS A 151 -1.26 -9.23 10.75
CA LYS A 151 -2.65 -9.62 11.05
C LYS A 151 -3.61 -8.44 10.94
N SER A 152 -3.25 -7.29 11.52
CA SER A 152 -4.08 -6.08 11.43
C SER A 152 -4.21 -5.60 9.97
N PHE A 153 -3.14 -5.70 9.17
CA PHE A 153 -3.14 -5.39 7.74
C PHE A 153 -4.11 -6.30 6.97
N THR A 154 -4.01 -7.61 7.16
CA THR A 154 -4.89 -8.61 6.54
C THR A 154 -6.35 -8.40 6.93
N ALA A 155 -6.62 -8.00 8.17
CA ALA A 155 -7.97 -7.70 8.62
C ALA A 155 -8.58 -6.51 7.84
N LEU A 156 -7.80 -5.47 7.52
CA LEU A 156 -8.27 -4.38 6.66
C LEU A 156 -8.61 -4.86 5.24
N GLN A 157 -7.79 -5.75 4.66
CA GLN A 157 -8.03 -6.33 3.33
C GLN A 157 -9.31 -7.18 3.30
N ILE A 158 -9.47 -8.10 4.26
CA ILE A 158 -10.63 -8.99 4.35
C ILE A 158 -11.95 -8.20 4.50
N ASN A 159 -11.91 -7.07 5.20
CA ASN A 159 -13.09 -6.21 5.39
C ASN A 159 -13.27 -5.18 4.27
N GLY A 160 -12.53 -5.30 3.15
CA GLY A 160 -12.68 -4.46 1.97
C GLY A 160 -12.32 -2.99 2.20
N ILE A 161 -11.53 -2.69 3.23
CA ILE A 161 -11.10 -1.32 3.54
C ILE A 161 -9.94 -0.91 2.64
N ILE A 162 -9.07 -1.87 2.32
CA ILE A 162 -7.94 -1.71 1.40
C ILE A 162 -7.87 -2.85 0.41
N ARG A 163 -7.25 -2.60 -0.74
CA ARG A 163 -7.10 -3.55 -1.87
C ARG A 163 -5.65 -3.86 -2.21
N SER A 164 -4.72 -3.07 -1.69
CA SER A 164 -3.31 -3.05 -2.04
C SER A 164 -2.44 -2.78 -0.81
N ARG A 165 -1.12 -2.79 -1.00
CA ARG A 165 -0.14 -2.40 0.03
C ARG A 165 0.06 -0.88 0.13
N ARG A 166 -0.59 -0.08 -0.73
CA ARG A 166 -0.56 1.39 -0.69
C ARG A 166 -1.64 1.93 0.25
N ILE A 167 -1.57 1.53 1.52
CA ILE A 167 -2.65 1.68 2.51
C ILE A 167 -3.24 3.10 2.60
N VAL A 168 -2.39 4.12 2.60
CA VAL A 168 -2.84 5.52 2.75
C VAL A 168 -3.69 5.93 1.56
N GLY A 169 -3.29 5.53 0.35
CA GLY A 169 -4.05 5.78 -0.88
C GLY A 169 -5.39 5.06 -0.82
N ASP A 170 -5.35 3.74 -0.63
CA ASP A 170 -6.54 2.88 -0.58
C ASP A 170 -7.59 3.36 0.44
N ILE A 171 -7.17 3.77 1.65
CA ILE A 171 -8.10 4.27 2.68
C ILE A 171 -8.77 5.57 2.21
N GLY A 172 -8.02 6.50 1.59
CA GLY A 172 -8.61 7.73 1.11
C GLY A 172 -9.52 7.52 -0.12
N GLU A 173 -9.17 6.60 -1.01
CA GLU A 173 -10.06 6.15 -2.10
C GLU A 173 -11.36 5.57 -1.54
N PHE A 174 -11.27 4.73 -0.50
CA PHE A 174 -12.44 4.19 0.18
C PHE A 174 -13.32 5.30 0.76
N TYR A 175 -12.73 6.26 1.49
CA TYR A 175 -13.47 7.40 2.04
C TYR A 175 -14.17 8.20 0.95
N ALA A 176 -13.44 8.60 -0.09
CA ALA A 176 -13.95 9.42 -1.19
C ALA A 176 -15.10 8.72 -1.93
N CYS A 177 -14.92 7.45 -2.29
CA CYS A 177 -15.92 6.71 -3.06
C CYS A 177 -17.18 6.45 -2.25
N LYS A 178 -17.04 6.16 -0.95
CA LYS A 178 -18.19 5.93 -0.08
C LYS A 178 -18.98 7.21 0.18
N GLU A 179 -18.30 8.34 0.32
CA GLU A 179 -18.95 9.62 0.63
C GLU A 179 -19.65 10.24 -0.59
N LEU A 180 -19.05 10.10 -1.78
CA LEU A 180 -19.56 10.71 -3.01
C LEU A 180 -20.24 9.70 -3.96
N GLY A 181 -20.45 8.45 -3.53
CA GLY A 181 -21.05 7.42 -4.38
C GLY A 181 -20.26 7.11 -5.65
N LEU A 182 -18.92 7.21 -5.60
CA LEU A 182 -18.06 6.96 -6.76
C LEU A 182 -17.79 5.46 -6.97
N ILE A 183 -17.56 5.11 -8.22
CA ILE A 183 -17.11 3.79 -8.65
C ILE A 183 -15.58 3.84 -8.78
N ILE A 184 -14.90 3.05 -7.96
CA ILE A 184 -13.43 2.91 -7.99
C ILE A 184 -13.00 2.33 -9.34
N CYS A 185 -11.95 2.89 -9.94
CA CYS A 185 -11.31 2.30 -11.10
C CYS A 185 -10.45 1.10 -10.68
N GLU A 186 -10.76 -0.09 -11.21
CA GLU A 186 -10.00 -1.32 -10.96
C GLU A 186 -8.74 -1.40 -11.84
N ASN A 187 -8.78 -0.79 -13.02
CA ASN A 187 -7.68 -0.83 -13.98
C ASN A 187 -6.77 0.40 -13.81
N GLN A 188 -5.52 0.18 -13.43
CA GLN A 188 -4.49 1.23 -13.29
C GLN A 188 -3.91 1.72 -14.63
N ALA A 189 -4.40 1.23 -15.76
CA ALA A 189 -3.93 1.62 -17.09
C ALA A 189 -4.20 3.11 -17.40
N GLU A 190 -5.31 3.66 -16.88
CA GLU A 190 -5.64 5.07 -17.03
C GLU A 190 -4.89 5.89 -15.96
N LYS A 191 -3.70 6.37 -16.33
CA LYS A 191 -2.90 7.23 -15.46
C LYS A 191 -3.72 8.49 -15.10
N GLY A 192 -4.09 8.61 -13.84
CA GLY A 192 -4.68 9.85 -13.34
C GLY A 192 -6.17 9.86 -13.10
N ILE A 193 -6.80 8.68 -13.07
CA ILE A 193 -8.22 8.51 -12.75
C ILE A 193 -8.32 7.36 -11.74
N ASP A 194 -8.65 7.69 -10.50
CA ASP A 194 -8.80 6.73 -9.40
C ASP A 194 -10.27 6.31 -9.22
N ALA A 195 -11.22 7.17 -9.57
CA ALA A 195 -12.65 6.89 -9.48
C ALA A 195 -13.49 7.66 -10.52
N ARG A 196 -14.72 7.20 -10.74
CA ARG A 196 -15.70 7.78 -11.67
C ARG A 196 -17.06 7.90 -10.99
N HIS A 197 -17.79 8.97 -11.29
CA HIS A 197 -19.19 9.07 -10.89
C HIS A 197 -20.11 8.54 -12.02
N PRO A 198 -21.31 8.00 -11.71
CA PRO A 198 -22.26 7.54 -12.73
C PRO A 198 -22.65 8.57 -13.80
N ASN A 199 -22.55 9.86 -13.49
CA ASN A 199 -22.80 10.96 -14.45
C ASN A 199 -21.64 11.21 -15.44
N GLY A 200 -20.52 10.49 -15.32
CA GLY A 200 -19.40 10.53 -16.27
C GLY A 200 -18.19 11.35 -15.82
N PHE A 201 -18.27 12.08 -14.70
CA PHE A 201 -17.11 12.79 -14.16
C PHE A 201 -16.02 11.85 -13.65
N THR A 202 -14.76 12.31 -13.77
CA THR A 202 -13.56 11.59 -13.40
C THR A 202 -12.82 12.26 -12.24
N PHE A 203 -12.23 11.43 -11.37
CA PHE A 203 -11.62 11.88 -10.12
C PHE A 203 -10.24 11.25 -9.93
N GLU A 204 -9.24 12.06 -9.60
CA GLU A 204 -8.01 11.60 -8.93
C GLU A 204 -8.21 11.76 -7.42
N VAL A 205 -7.72 10.82 -6.62
CA VAL A 205 -7.75 10.88 -5.16
C VAL A 205 -6.32 11.02 -4.64
N LYS A 206 -6.07 12.03 -3.81
CA LYS A 206 -4.80 12.18 -3.10
C LYS A 206 -5.01 12.22 -1.60
N THR A 207 -4.37 11.26 -0.93
CA THR A 207 -4.53 11.07 0.51
C THR A 207 -3.26 11.43 1.27
N ARG A 208 -3.39 12.12 2.41
CA ARG A 208 -2.29 12.39 3.33
C ARG A 208 -2.67 12.11 4.77
N ARG A 209 -1.77 11.47 5.51
CA ARG A 209 -1.87 11.37 6.97
C ARG A 209 -1.27 12.65 7.58
N VAL A 210 -2.09 13.41 8.29
CA VAL A 210 -1.78 14.75 8.82
C VAL A 210 -1.98 14.71 10.33
N TYR A 211 -0.85 14.64 11.02
CA TYR A 211 -0.72 14.73 12.47
C TYR A 211 0.77 14.96 12.77
N ASP A 212 1.06 15.58 13.91
CA ASP A 212 2.43 15.81 14.34
C ASP A 212 2.96 14.63 15.15
N SER A 213 4.23 14.29 14.93
CA SER A 213 4.98 13.27 15.67
C SER A 213 6.47 13.41 15.36
N ASP A 214 7.33 12.63 16.02
CA ASP A 214 8.77 12.59 15.70
C ASP A 214 9.06 12.16 14.24
N ARG A 215 8.09 11.51 13.58
CA ARG A 215 8.15 11.13 12.15
C ARG A 215 7.58 12.20 11.22
N ARG A 216 6.80 13.09 11.84
CA ARG A 216 5.61 13.85 11.46
C ARG A 216 5.64 15.37 11.52
N ILE A 217 5.92 16.09 10.45
CA ILE A 217 5.57 17.54 10.41
C ILE A 217 4.33 17.70 9.54
N SER A 218 3.21 18.08 10.15
CA SER A 218 1.92 18.15 9.47
C SER A 218 1.88 19.21 8.35
N GLU A 219 2.44 20.39 8.58
CA GLU A 219 2.39 21.53 7.64
C GLU A 219 3.24 21.34 6.37
N GLU A 220 4.24 20.45 6.41
CA GLU A 220 5.12 20.18 5.28
C GLU A 220 4.53 19.20 4.27
N ARG A 221 3.29 18.74 4.48
CA ARG A 221 2.66 17.75 3.61
C ARG A 221 2.46 18.29 2.20
N ARG A 222 2.79 17.44 1.21
CA ARG A 222 2.73 17.80 -0.21
C ARG A 222 1.93 16.79 -1.03
N LEU A 223 1.17 17.26 -2.00
CA LEU A 223 0.55 16.45 -3.05
C LEU A 223 1.52 16.34 -4.22
N ASN A 224 1.87 15.12 -4.60
CA ASN A 224 2.89 14.84 -5.63
C ASN A 224 2.24 14.26 -6.88
N ASN A 225 2.91 14.44 -8.02
CA ASN A 225 2.55 13.84 -9.30
C ASN A 225 1.15 14.27 -9.80
N LEU A 226 0.83 15.55 -9.66
CA LEU A 226 -0.37 16.16 -10.27
C LEU A 226 -0.15 16.52 -11.75
N VAL A 227 1.10 16.59 -12.19
CA VAL A 227 1.46 16.86 -13.60
C VAL A 227 0.93 15.75 -14.52
N GLY A 228 0.31 16.16 -15.63
CA GLY A 228 -0.17 15.25 -16.68
C GLY A 228 -1.42 14.44 -16.29
N LYS A 229 -2.11 14.82 -15.21
CA LYS A 229 -3.36 14.20 -14.78
C LYS A 229 -4.54 14.82 -15.54
N THR A 230 -5.49 13.98 -15.95
CA THR A 230 -6.60 14.38 -16.84
C THR A 230 -7.98 14.25 -16.20
N ALA A 231 -8.06 13.90 -14.92
CA ALA A 231 -9.33 13.87 -14.19
C ALA A 231 -9.99 15.25 -14.20
N ASP A 232 -11.32 15.30 -14.15
CA ASP A 232 -12.08 16.55 -14.03
C ASP A 232 -11.84 17.22 -12.67
N TYR A 233 -11.72 16.40 -11.62
CA TYR A 233 -11.56 16.83 -10.23
C TYR A 233 -10.49 16.04 -9.49
N LEU A 234 -9.94 16.67 -8.44
CA LEU A 234 -9.12 16.04 -7.42
C LEU A 234 -9.91 16.02 -6.13
N ILE A 235 -9.89 14.87 -5.48
CA ILE A 235 -10.34 14.73 -4.12
C ILE A 235 -9.10 14.68 -3.23
N VAL A 236 -8.96 15.67 -2.36
CA VAL A 236 -7.94 15.68 -1.32
C VAL A 236 -8.55 15.10 -0.07
N VAL A 237 -7.96 14.03 0.45
CA VAL A 237 -8.37 13.38 1.70
C VAL A 237 -7.25 13.52 2.72
N THR A 238 -7.56 14.05 3.90
CA THR A 238 -6.65 14.01 5.04
C THR A 238 -7.12 12.99 6.06
N LEU A 239 -6.15 12.27 6.61
CA LEU A 239 -6.35 11.25 7.64
C LEU A 239 -5.60 11.65 8.91
N ASP A 240 -6.13 11.35 10.08
CA ASP A 240 -5.43 11.56 11.35
C ASP A 240 -4.48 10.39 11.69
N ARG A 241 -3.98 10.38 12.93
CA ARG A 241 -3.15 9.27 13.44
C ARG A 241 -3.90 7.92 13.39
N CYS A 242 -5.20 7.87 13.63
CA CYS A 242 -5.97 6.62 13.63
C CYS A 242 -6.47 6.22 12.22
N PHE A 243 -6.02 6.90 11.17
CA PHE A 243 -6.54 6.78 9.80
C PHE A 243 -8.01 7.19 9.65
N GLU A 244 -8.54 7.99 10.59
CA GLU A 244 -9.85 8.59 10.44
C GLU A 244 -9.77 9.79 9.51
N CYS A 245 -10.80 10.00 8.69
CA CYS A 245 -10.87 11.19 7.85
C CYS A 245 -10.97 12.45 8.73
N SER A 246 -9.97 13.31 8.57
CA SER A 246 -9.84 14.60 9.27
C SER A 246 -10.19 15.78 8.36
N GLY A 247 -10.55 15.53 7.11
CA GLY A 247 -10.92 16.57 6.15
C GLY A 247 -10.99 15.99 4.73
N MET A 248 -11.91 16.50 3.92
CA MET A 248 -12.04 16.10 2.53
C MET A 248 -12.52 17.28 1.68
N TRP A 249 -11.84 17.48 0.54
CA TRP A 249 -12.11 18.59 -0.37
C TRP A 249 -12.19 18.10 -1.81
N LEU A 250 -13.03 18.78 -2.58
CA LEU A 250 -13.14 18.64 -4.03
C LEU A 250 -12.51 19.86 -4.69
N ILE A 251 -11.57 19.65 -5.61
CA ILE A 251 -10.88 20.72 -6.34
C ILE A 251 -11.08 20.51 -7.84
N PRO A 252 -11.50 21.53 -8.62
CA PRO A 252 -11.49 21.45 -10.08
C PRO A 252 -10.06 21.36 -10.63
N MET A 253 -9.75 20.34 -11.45
CA MET A 253 -8.39 20.17 -12.01
C MET A 253 -7.92 21.30 -12.91
N LYS A 254 -8.84 21.91 -13.63
CA LYS A 254 -8.55 23.12 -14.40
C LYS A 254 -7.99 24.29 -13.54
N ASN A 255 -8.24 24.29 -12.24
CA ASN A 255 -7.83 25.38 -11.34
C ASN A 255 -6.54 25.08 -10.57
N ILE A 256 -5.97 23.88 -10.68
CA ILE A 256 -4.69 23.56 -10.07
C ILE A 256 -3.55 23.99 -10.99
N ALA A 257 -2.65 24.83 -10.45
CA ALA A 257 -1.35 25.03 -11.06
C ALA A 257 -0.59 23.69 -11.01
N ASN A 258 -0.50 23.00 -12.16
CA ASN A 258 0.02 21.64 -12.35
C ASN A 258 1.53 21.54 -12.03
N SER A 259 1.88 21.72 -10.76
CA SER A 259 3.24 21.59 -10.25
C SER A 259 3.58 20.12 -9.99
N LYS A 260 4.87 19.77 -10.12
CA LYS A 260 5.40 18.44 -9.79
C LYS A 260 5.08 18.03 -8.35
N SER A 261 5.01 19.02 -7.46
CA SER A 261 4.69 18.84 -6.05
C SER A 261 4.09 20.14 -5.49
N ALA A 262 2.87 20.06 -4.95
CA ALA A 262 2.17 21.17 -4.32
C ALA A 262 2.08 20.99 -2.81
N ASN A 263 2.19 22.05 -2.01
CA ASN A 263 1.89 21.94 -0.57
C ASN A 263 0.39 21.65 -0.36
N LEU A 264 0.02 20.98 0.73
CA LEU A 264 -1.37 20.64 1.04
C LEU A 264 -2.29 21.87 1.19
N LYS A 265 -1.73 23.05 1.52
CA LYS A 265 -2.42 24.36 1.58
C LYS A 265 -3.04 24.81 0.25
N ILE A 266 -2.86 24.09 -0.86
CA ILE A 266 -3.63 24.35 -2.09
C ILE A 266 -5.14 24.27 -1.87
N VAL A 267 -5.62 23.50 -0.88
CA VAL A 267 -7.06 23.44 -0.56
C VAL A 267 -7.60 24.79 -0.06
N ASN A 268 -6.75 25.65 0.52
CA ASN A 268 -7.16 26.96 1.03
C ASN A 268 -7.17 28.03 -0.07
N SER A 269 -6.35 27.84 -1.10
CA SER A 269 -6.00 28.90 -2.06
C SER A 269 -6.53 28.65 -3.47
N THR A 270 -6.91 27.41 -3.80
CA THR A 270 -7.37 27.09 -5.15
C THR A 270 -8.82 27.57 -5.34
N PRO A 271 -9.12 28.35 -6.39
CA PRO A 271 -10.49 28.78 -6.65
C PRO A 271 -11.46 27.62 -6.89
N GLY A 272 -12.66 27.70 -6.33
CA GLY A 272 -13.72 26.70 -6.54
C GLY A 272 -13.53 25.40 -5.76
N VAL A 273 -12.66 25.37 -4.76
CA VAL A 273 -12.60 24.27 -3.79
C VAL A 273 -13.93 24.18 -3.04
N LYS A 274 -14.47 22.97 -2.92
CA LYS A 274 -15.64 22.66 -2.09
C LYS A 274 -15.26 21.69 -0.99
N ASN A 275 -15.88 21.84 0.17
CA ASN A 275 -15.74 20.94 1.31
C ASN A 275 -16.69 19.76 1.18
N ILE A 276 -16.19 18.55 1.36
CA ILE A 276 -16.98 17.33 1.45
C ILE A 276 -17.10 16.90 2.91
N ILE A 277 -15.98 16.93 3.65
CA ILE A 277 -15.92 16.66 5.08
C ILE A 277 -15.18 17.82 5.76
N PRO A 278 -15.75 18.43 6.82
CA PRO A 278 -15.11 19.54 7.51
C PRO A 278 -13.71 19.21 8.02
N SER A 279 -12.82 20.20 7.93
CA SER A 279 -11.45 20.05 8.40
C SER A 279 -11.39 20.02 9.92
N LYS A 280 -10.64 19.06 10.45
CA LYS A 280 -10.19 19.01 11.86
C LYS A 280 -8.77 19.57 12.03
N ILE A 281 -8.15 20.06 10.95
CA ILE A 281 -6.77 20.54 10.91
C ILE A 281 -6.79 22.07 10.87
N SER A 282 -6.21 22.72 11.88
CA SER A 282 -6.32 24.17 12.13
C SER A 282 -5.87 25.05 10.95
N TRP A 283 -4.83 24.63 10.22
CA TRP A 283 -4.25 25.39 9.10
C TRP A 283 -4.84 25.01 7.73
N LEU A 284 -5.82 24.10 7.69
CA LEU A 284 -6.58 23.76 6.48
C LEU A 284 -8.02 24.25 6.62
N GLN A 285 -8.40 25.20 5.77
CA GLN A 285 -9.74 25.79 5.79
C GLN A 285 -10.78 24.76 5.36
N THR A 286 -11.90 24.68 6.09
CA THR A 286 -13.06 23.90 5.67
C THR A 286 -13.58 24.42 4.32
N GLY A 287 -13.79 25.74 4.20
CA GLY A 287 -14.27 26.37 2.97
C GLY A 287 -15.77 26.20 2.75
N GLU A 288 -16.22 26.42 1.51
CA GLU A 288 -17.64 26.34 1.13
C GLU A 288 -18.12 24.88 1.07
N HIS A 289 -19.25 24.58 1.71
CA HIS A 289 -19.81 23.23 1.74
C HIS A 289 -20.34 22.79 0.36
N LEU A 290 -20.02 21.56 -0.05
CA LEU A 290 -20.62 20.91 -1.22
C LEU A 290 -22.08 20.60 -0.92
N LYS A 291 -23.04 21.27 -1.57
CA LYS A 291 -24.46 21.14 -1.23
C LYS A 291 -25.04 19.83 -1.77
N ASP A 292 -25.03 19.71 -3.08
CA ASP A 292 -25.44 18.51 -3.80
C ASP A 292 -24.44 18.27 -4.93
N PHE A 293 -23.96 17.03 -5.00
CA PHE A 293 -22.90 16.64 -5.93
C PHE A 293 -23.34 16.81 -7.39
N ASP A 294 -24.59 16.47 -7.72
CA ASP A 294 -25.08 16.62 -9.10
C ASP A 294 -25.39 18.08 -9.45
N THR A 295 -25.81 18.89 -8.49
CA THR A 295 -26.10 20.32 -8.70
C THR A 295 -24.82 21.16 -8.81
N ASP A 296 -23.89 21.02 -7.86
CA ASP A 296 -22.65 21.83 -7.80
C ASP A 296 -21.69 21.53 -8.97
N LEU A 297 -21.78 20.34 -9.56
CA LEU A 297 -20.96 19.94 -10.72
C LEU A 297 -21.54 20.39 -12.07
N ARG A 298 -22.85 20.71 -12.14
CA ARG A 298 -23.53 21.16 -13.37
C ARG A 298 -23.34 22.64 -13.65
N GLU A 299 -23.14 23.47 -12.63
CA GLU A 299 -23.02 24.93 -12.79
C GLU A 299 -21.78 25.39 -13.59
N ARG A 300 -20.90 24.48 -14.06
CA ARG A 300 -19.63 24.86 -14.70
C ARG A 300 -19.20 24.04 -15.92
N GLN A 301 -20.13 23.65 -16.80
CA GLN A 301 -19.75 23.30 -18.19
C GLN A 301 -20.46 24.18 -19.22
N PRO A 302 -19.74 24.79 -20.19
CA PRO A 302 -20.33 25.13 -21.48
C PRO A 302 -20.72 23.82 -22.17
N SER A 303 -21.92 23.81 -22.75
CA SER A 303 -22.53 22.67 -23.44
C SER A 303 -21.54 21.98 -24.39
N LYS A 304 -21.06 20.78 -24.01
CA LYS A 304 -20.47 19.87 -25.00
C LYS A 304 -21.63 19.25 -25.77
N THR A 305 -21.69 19.56 -27.05
CA THR A 305 -22.67 19.06 -28.01
C THR A 305 -22.78 17.54 -27.94
N THR A 306 -24.00 17.07 -27.79
CA THR A 306 -24.39 15.68 -27.61
C THR A 306 -24.18 14.89 -28.90
N ALA A 307 -23.04 14.21 -29.04
CA ALA A 307 -22.93 13.08 -29.96
C ALA A 307 -23.38 11.81 -29.21
N GLY A 308 -24.50 11.23 -29.66
CA GLY A 308 -25.21 10.15 -28.98
C GLY A 308 -24.33 8.99 -28.54
N LYS A 309 -24.21 8.80 -27.22
CA LYS A 309 -23.63 7.59 -26.64
C LYS A 309 -24.75 6.65 -26.21
N LYS A 310 -24.75 5.45 -26.79
CA LYS A 310 -25.65 4.33 -26.42
C LYS A 310 -25.61 4.10 -24.90
N LYS A 311 -26.80 4.04 -24.29
CA LYS A 311 -26.99 3.61 -22.90
C LYS A 311 -26.44 2.20 -22.74
N ILE A 312 -25.35 2.06 -21.99
CA ILE A 312 -24.89 0.75 -21.51
C ILE A 312 -25.78 0.40 -20.30
N PRO A 313 -26.40 -0.79 -20.24
CA PRO A 313 -27.22 -1.15 -19.09
C PRO A 313 -26.33 -1.33 -17.86
N ILE A 314 -26.57 -0.52 -16.84
CA ILE A 314 -25.94 -0.66 -15.52
C ILE A 314 -26.68 -1.79 -14.80
N LYS A 315 -26.01 -2.93 -14.58
CA LYS A 315 -26.47 -3.94 -13.62
C LYS A 315 -26.33 -3.37 -12.22
N GLN A 316 -27.46 -3.22 -11.53
CA GLN A 316 -27.48 -2.86 -10.11
C GLN A 316 -26.89 -3.98 -9.25
N ASN A 317 -26.10 -3.57 -8.27
CA ASN A 317 -25.70 -4.31 -7.06
C ASN A 317 -25.07 -5.70 -7.25
N GLU A 318 -23.74 -5.74 -7.27
CA GLU A 318 -23.03 -6.69 -6.41
C GLU A 318 -22.11 -5.89 -5.48
N ALA A 319 -22.35 -6.03 -4.17
CA ALA A 319 -21.40 -5.62 -3.16
C ALA A 319 -20.01 -6.19 -3.48
N PHE A 320 -18.97 -5.41 -3.16
CA PHE A 320 -17.57 -5.83 -3.19
C PHE A 320 -17.42 -7.33 -2.88
N ARG A 321 -17.12 -8.12 -3.91
CA ARG A 321 -16.63 -9.48 -3.72
C ARG A 321 -15.14 -9.35 -3.48
N PRO A 322 -14.62 -9.54 -2.25
CA PRO A 322 -13.19 -9.67 -2.07
C PRO A 322 -12.68 -10.73 -3.04
N HIS A 323 -11.50 -10.51 -3.64
CA HIS A 323 -10.79 -11.60 -4.29
C HIS A 323 -10.82 -12.79 -3.35
N LYS A 324 -11.45 -13.89 -3.79
CA LYS A 324 -11.38 -15.15 -3.07
C LYS A 324 -9.89 -15.39 -2.78
N PRO A 325 -9.49 -15.65 -1.53
CA PRO A 325 -8.22 -16.31 -1.32
C PRO A 325 -8.23 -17.54 -2.23
N VAL A 326 -7.13 -17.79 -2.93
CA VAL A 326 -6.92 -19.04 -3.68
C VAL A 326 -7.45 -20.15 -2.80
N ALA A 327 -8.42 -20.91 -3.32
CA ALA A 327 -9.21 -21.84 -2.56
C ALA A 327 -8.31 -22.60 -1.58
N GLU A 328 -8.57 -22.46 -0.28
CA GLU A 328 -8.22 -23.53 0.65
C GLU A 328 -8.75 -24.79 0.00
N ILE A 329 -7.87 -25.76 -0.25
CA ILE A 329 -8.27 -27.08 -0.69
C ILE A 329 -9.22 -27.58 0.40
N LYS A 330 -10.53 -27.45 0.15
CA LYS A 330 -11.55 -28.10 0.97
C LYS A 330 -11.35 -29.57 0.73
N ILE A 331 -10.55 -30.19 1.59
CA ILE A 331 -10.43 -31.65 1.66
C ILE A 331 -11.85 -32.13 1.93
N THR A 332 -12.43 -32.83 0.96
CA THR A 332 -13.78 -33.38 1.11
C THR A 332 -13.79 -34.36 2.29
N ILE A 333 -14.94 -34.59 2.91
CA ILE A 333 -15.08 -35.58 4.00
C ILE A 333 -14.48 -36.94 3.57
N ILE A 334 -14.63 -37.30 2.29
CA ILE A 334 -14.04 -38.51 1.70
C ILE A 334 -12.50 -38.48 1.75
N GLN A 335 -11.86 -37.35 1.41
CA GLN A 335 -10.40 -37.24 1.49
C GLN A 335 -9.89 -37.22 2.94
N GLN A 336 -10.66 -36.67 3.90
CA GLN A 336 -10.33 -36.75 5.32
C GLN A 336 -10.39 -38.19 5.84
N ILE A 337 -11.40 -38.96 5.41
CA ILE A 337 -11.52 -40.38 5.72
C ILE A 337 -10.35 -41.17 5.12
N ILE A 338 -9.97 -40.91 3.86
CA ILE A 338 -8.82 -41.58 3.23
C ILE A 338 -7.52 -41.29 4.00
N ILE A 339 -7.27 -40.03 4.37
CA ILE A 339 -6.09 -39.66 5.15
C ILE A 339 -6.09 -40.38 6.52
N ALA A 340 -7.24 -40.42 7.20
CA ALA A 340 -7.36 -41.12 8.48
C ALA A 340 -7.09 -42.63 8.35
N VAL A 341 -7.63 -43.28 7.31
CA VAL A 341 -7.40 -44.72 7.04
C VAL A 341 -5.93 -44.98 6.72
N VAL A 342 -5.26 -44.13 5.94
CA VAL A 342 -3.84 -44.28 5.61
C VAL A 342 -2.96 -44.11 6.85
N ILE A 343 -3.28 -43.13 7.72
CA ILE A 343 -2.54 -42.94 8.98
C ILE A 343 -2.72 -44.15 9.90
N ILE A 344 -3.94 -44.65 10.07
CA ILE A 344 -4.21 -45.84 10.90
C ILE A 344 -3.48 -47.06 10.33
N ALA A 345 -3.53 -47.28 9.02
CA ALA A 345 -2.82 -48.39 8.38
C ALA A 345 -1.30 -48.27 8.56
N PHE A 346 -0.74 -47.05 8.45
CA PHE A 346 0.69 -46.82 8.65
C PHE A 346 1.12 -47.05 10.12
N VAL A 347 0.32 -46.60 11.08
CA VAL A 347 0.56 -46.86 12.52
C VAL A 347 0.52 -48.36 12.80
N TYR A 348 -0.44 -49.10 12.23
CA TYR A 348 -0.48 -50.56 12.34
C TYR A 348 0.74 -51.22 11.69
N LEU A 349 1.17 -50.75 10.53
CA LEU A 349 2.32 -51.31 9.81
C LEU A 349 3.63 -51.11 10.57
N VAL A 350 3.78 -49.99 11.26
CA VAL A 350 4.94 -49.69 12.11
C VAL A 350 4.87 -50.47 13.43
N ALA A 351 3.69 -50.58 14.05
CA ALA A 351 3.50 -51.29 15.31
C ALA A 351 3.68 -52.82 15.20
N PHE A 352 3.49 -53.39 14.00
CA PHE A 352 3.67 -54.83 13.74
C PHE A 352 4.95 -55.17 12.95
N LYS A 353 5.84 -54.20 12.73
CA LYS A 353 7.21 -54.42 12.21
C LYS A 353 8.31 -54.30 13.27
N MET A 354 7.92 -54.18 14.54
CA MET A 354 8.72 -54.51 15.71
C MET A 354 8.18 -55.81 16.32
#